data_AF-A0A7S3DHA6-F1
#
_entry.id   AF-A0A7S3DHA6-F1
#
_cell.length_a   1.000
_cell.length_b   1.000
_cell.length_c   1.000
_cell.angle_alpha   90.00
_cell.angle_beta   90.00
_cell.angle_gamma   90.00
#
_symmetry.space_group_name_H-M   'P 1'
#
loop_
_entity.id
_entity.type
_entity.pdbx_description
1 polymer ?
#
loop_
_entity_poly.entity_id
_entity_poly.type
_entity_poly.pdbx_seq_one_letter_code
_entity_poly.pdbx_strand_id
1 'polypeptide(L)'
;MAVSMAMQGGIGIIHRFLDIADQADMVRRVKRRTHNEPIDNPYTIYSMATITDLRVEMKVVNVSSLIVVSSDRKCAGIITGRDLHCWEVEVDISNMNAAERKRLEDKTLVRDLMTPLDKLIYVEEGTGMAEAVKKMTTHRIEKLPYLDKEGHVKGVLTLRDVTFYQNNRGHSTLDNKGRFMVGAAVGVKPEDRERAAALSRAECDVFVIDIAHGHSDHTADMVKFLKKAYPHIDVIAGNVATAEGVKFLAEAGADAVKVNIGAGSICTTRIMTGCGVPQFTAVLNCAKAGRECGVPIISDGGNQGKIGNIVKALGAGASCVMLGNFLAGTDESPGKVLIKDGKKVKLIRGMASYGAHFSRARVDSDRETIRDRMKSGEMSRVINLSDENDVVPEGVEAYVNYKGSVKDILFQIQGGIRSGASYCGAHTISELHAKATFQKTTASGIKESGSHSVTTF
;
A
#
# COMPACT_ATOMS: atom_id res chain seq x y z
N MET A 1 -5.44 0.86 -0.57
CA MET A 1 -4.73 2.14 -0.39
C MET A 1 -3.50 2.28 -1.27
N ALA A 2 -2.42 1.50 -1.07
CA ALA A 2 -1.14 1.71 -1.77
C ALA A 2 -1.22 1.73 -3.30
N VAL A 3 -1.96 0.78 -3.89
CA VAL A 3 -2.24 0.78 -5.34
C VAL A 3 -2.88 2.10 -5.76
N SER A 4 -3.99 2.51 -5.13
CA SER A 4 -4.69 3.74 -5.48
C SER A 4 -3.85 5.00 -5.29
N MET A 5 -2.95 5.03 -4.30
CA MET A 5 -2.01 6.14 -4.13
C MET A 5 -1.04 6.22 -5.32
N ALA A 6 -0.41 5.09 -5.68
CA ALA A 6 0.51 5.03 -6.82
C ALA A 6 -0.19 5.36 -8.13
N MET A 7 -1.44 4.92 -8.31
CA MET A 7 -2.29 5.28 -9.45
C MET A 7 -2.45 6.80 -9.62
N GLN A 8 -2.63 7.52 -8.51
CA GLN A 8 -2.91 8.96 -8.51
C GLN A 8 -1.63 9.83 -8.38
N GLY A 9 -0.45 9.24 -8.60
CA GLY A 9 0.83 9.96 -8.58
C GLY A 9 1.42 10.17 -7.18
N GLY A 10 0.90 9.48 -6.17
CA GLY A 10 1.49 9.40 -4.84
C GLY A 10 2.23 8.09 -4.62
N ILE A 11 2.46 7.74 -3.36
CA ILE A 11 2.98 6.43 -2.95
C ILE A 11 2.31 6.00 -1.64
N GLY A 12 2.10 4.71 -1.45
CA GLY A 12 1.60 4.15 -0.20
C GLY A 12 2.70 3.42 0.57
N ILE A 13 2.72 3.60 1.89
CA ILE A 13 3.63 2.88 2.79
C ILE A 13 2.84 1.79 3.53
N ILE A 14 3.21 0.52 3.32
CA ILE A 14 2.59 -0.61 4.01
C ILE A 14 3.07 -0.66 5.46
N HIS A 15 2.15 -0.60 6.42
CA HIS A 15 2.47 -0.64 7.85
C HIS A 15 3.10 -1.97 8.27
N ARG A 16 3.91 -1.95 9.34
CA ARG A 16 4.66 -3.12 9.84
C ARG A 16 3.98 -3.93 10.95
N PHE A 17 2.74 -3.60 11.30
CA PHE A 17 1.97 -4.31 12.33
C PHE A 17 1.23 -5.49 11.70
N LEU A 18 2.05 -6.35 11.09
CA LEU A 18 1.70 -7.55 10.32
C LEU A 18 2.86 -8.54 10.49
N ASP A 19 2.57 -9.81 10.29
CA ASP A 19 3.61 -10.82 10.07
C ASP A 19 4.54 -10.35 8.94
N ILE A 20 5.82 -10.73 9.01
CA ILE A 20 6.79 -10.41 7.95
C ILE A 20 6.29 -10.91 6.58
N ALA A 21 5.74 -12.13 6.56
CA ALA A 21 5.19 -12.74 5.36
C ALA A 21 3.98 -11.97 4.80
N ASP A 22 3.05 -11.54 5.67
CA ASP A 22 1.85 -10.82 5.26
C ASP A 22 2.18 -9.42 4.74
N GLN A 23 3.12 -8.71 5.36
CA GLN A 23 3.58 -7.41 4.87
C GLN A 23 4.25 -7.55 3.50
N ALA A 24 5.12 -8.54 3.32
CA ALA A 24 5.77 -8.83 2.05
C ALA A 24 4.75 -9.24 0.97
N ASP A 25 3.72 -10.01 1.32
CA ASP A 25 2.64 -10.37 0.40
C ASP A 25 1.84 -9.13 -0.06
N MET A 26 1.57 -8.18 0.85
CA MET A 26 0.93 -6.91 0.47
C MET A 26 1.78 -6.11 -0.52
N VAL A 27 3.10 -6.08 -0.36
CA VAL A 27 4.01 -5.46 -1.35
C VAL A 27 3.90 -6.18 -2.70
N ARG A 28 3.96 -7.52 -2.73
CA ARG A 28 3.81 -8.31 -3.97
C ARG A 28 2.47 -8.04 -4.65
N ARG A 29 1.38 -7.90 -3.90
CA ARG A 29 0.06 -7.56 -4.45
C ARG A 29 0.03 -6.20 -5.14
N VAL A 30 0.79 -5.22 -4.64
CA VAL A 30 0.92 -3.91 -5.31
C VAL A 30 1.76 -4.06 -6.57
N LYS A 31 2.92 -4.73 -6.49
CA LYS A 31 3.83 -4.95 -7.63
C LYS A 31 3.22 -5.77 -8.77
N ARG A 32 2.33 -6.70 -8.47
CA ARG A 32 1.59 -7.50 -9.47
C ARG A 32 0.59 -6.70 -10.28
N ARG A 33 0.16 -5.52 -9.82
CA ARG A 33 -0.68 -4.64 -10.63
C ARG A 33 0.26 -3.83 -11.52
N THR A 34 0.50 -4.32 -12.73
CA THR A 34 1.42 -3.70 -13.69
C THR A 34 0.67 -2.68 -14.56
N HIS A 35 1.39 -1.66 -15.01
CA HIS A 35 0.83 -0.61 -15.85
C HIS A 35 1.28 -0.70 -17.30
N ASN A 36 2.48 -1.22 -17.57
CA ASN A 36 3.05 -1.16 -18.91
C ASN A 36 3.86 -2.41 -19.32
N GLU A 37 3.80 -3.46 -18.50
CA GLU A 37 4.46 -4.74 -18.76
C GLU A 37 3.47 -5.89 -18.51
N PRO A 38 3.62 -7.02 -19.22
CA PRO A 38 2.95 -8.26 -18.86
C PRO A 38 3.14 -8.56 -17.38
N ILE A 39 2.13 -9.14 -16.72
CA ILE A 39 2.27 -9.60 -15.35
C ILE A 39 3.29 -10.75 -15.35
N ASP A 40 4.47 -10.49 -14.79
CA ASP A 40 5.51 -11.50 -14.58
C ASP A 40 5.01 -12.63 -13.66
N ASN A 41 5.47 -13.86 -13.93
CA ASN A 41 5.10 -15.05 -13.17
C ASN A 41 3.57 -15.18 -13.00
N PRO A 42 2.82 -15.29 -14.11
CA PRO A 42 1.37 -15.41 -14.04
C PRO A 42 0.99 -16.68 -13.29
N TYR A 43 -0.19 -16.68 -12.66
CA TYR A 43 -0.67 -17.88 -12.00
C TYR A 43 -0.93 -18.97 -13.05
N THR A 44 -0.27 -20.11 -12.85
CA THR A 44 -0.31 -21.25 -13.76
C THR A 44 -0.91 -22.47 -13.09
N ILE A 45 -1.52 -23.36 -13.88
CA ILE A 45 -1.93 -24.70 -13.44
C ILE A 45 -1.44 -25.74 -14.46
N TYR A 46 -1.12 -26.95 -13.99
CA TYR A 46 -0.72 -28.03 -14.89
C TYR A 46 -1.91 -28.57 -15.69
N SER A 47 -1.66 -28.96 -16.95
CA SER A 47 -2.66 -29.53 -17.85
C SER A 47 -3.31 -30.82 -17.32
N MET A 48 -2.56 -31.57 -16.49
CA MET A 48 -3.01 -32.82 -15.87
C MET A 48 -3.63 -32.62 -14.48
N ALA A 49 -3.78 -31.38 -14.01
CA ALA A 49 -4.51 -31.11 -12.77
C ALA A 49 -6.01 -31.35 -12.95
N THR A 50 -6.71 -31.64 -11.86
CA THR A 50 -8.17 -31.84 -11.87
C THR A 50 -8.91 -30.52 -11.81
N ILE A 51 -10.21 -30.54 -12.10
CA ILE A 51 -11.07 -29.36 -11.92
C ILE A 51 -11.21 -28.98 -10.42
N THR A 52 -11.10 -29.96 -9.52
CA THR A 52 -11.01 -29.69 -8.08
C THR A 52 -9.79 -28.85 -7.73
N ASP A 53 -8.61 -29.23 -8.22
CA ASP A 53 -7.36 -28.49 -8.00
C ASP A 53 -7.48 -27.06 -8.56
N LEU A 54 -8.07 -26.93 -9.74
CA LEU A 54 -8.30 -25.63 -10.39
C LEU A 54 -9.16 -24.72 -9.52
N ARG A 55 -10.28 -25.21 -8.96
CA ARG A 55 -11.15 -24.40 -8.09
C ARG A 55 -10.45 -23.96 -6.82
N VAL A 56 -9.65 -24.84 -6.22
CA VAL A 56 -8.86 -24.51 -5.04
C VAL A 56 -7.87 -23.40 -5.38
N GLU A 57 -7.12 -23.56 -6.46
CA GLU A 57 -6.11 -22.59 -6.89
C GLU A 57 -6.76 -21.23 -7.21
N MET A 58 -7.81 -21.22 -8.03
CA MET A 58 -8.55 -19.99 -8.37
C MET A 58 -9.09 -19.26 -7.14
N LYS A 59 -9.50 -20.00 -6.09
CA LYS A 59 -9.96 -19.43 -4.83
C LYS A 59 -8.82 -18.89 -3.97
N VAL A 60 -7.70 -19.61 -3.90
CA VAL A 60 -6.49 -19.20 -3.15
C VAL A 60 -5.91 -17.93 -3.74
N VAL A 61 -5.74 -17.89 -5.06
CA VAL A 61 -5.15 -16.75 -5.76
C VAL A 61 -6.16 -15.65 -6.10
N ASN A 62 -7.46 -15.92 -5.89
CA ASN A 62 -8.58 -15.03 -6.13
C ASN A 62 -8.61 -14.47 -7.56
N VAL A 63 -8.51 -15.37 -8.56
CA VAL A 63 -8.58 -15.02 -9.99
C VAL A 63 -9.59 -15.90 -10.72
N SER A 64 -10.16 -15.36 -11.80
CA SER A 64 -11.13 -16.05 -12.65
C SER A 64 -10.51 -16.84 -13.81
N SER A 65 -9.18 -16.89 -13.92
CA SER A 65 -8.52 -17.65 -14.99
C SER A 65 -7.05 -17.89 -14.69
N LEU A 66 -6.52 -19.00 -15.21
CA LEU A 66 -5.14 -19.45 -15.05
C LEU A 66 -4.54 -19.84 -16.41
N ILE A 67 -3.23 -19.63 -16.57
CA ILE A 67 -2.50 -20.13 -17.73
C ILE A 67 -2.24 -21.62 -17.52
N VAL A 68 -2.55 -22.44 -18.50
CA VAL A 68 -2.30 -23.88 -18.41
C VAL A 68 -0.91 -24.18 -18.95
N VAL A 69 -0.13 -24.96 -18.19
CA VAL A 69 1.22 -25.37 -18.57
C VAL A 69 1.36 -26.89 -18.61
N SER A 70 2.22 -27.38 -19.50
CA SER A 70 2.62 -28.80 -19.55
C SER A 70 3.65 -29.12 -18.45
N SER A 71 4.04 -30.39 -18.35
CA SER A 71 5.02 -30.86 -17.36
C SER A 71 6.40 -30.22 -17.51
N ASP A 72 6.78 -29.80 -18.71
CA ASP A 72 8.00 -29.05 -19.03
C ASP A 72 7.82 -27.52 -18.88
N ARG A 73 6.71 -27.06 -18.25
CA ARG A 73 6.39 -25.65 -17.99
C ARG A 73 6.17 -24.78 -19.24
N LYS A 74 5.99 -25.40 -20.42
CA LYS A 74 5.54 -24.70 -21.62
C LYS A 74 4.06 -24.37 -21.58
N CYS A 75 3.65 -23.32 -22.30
CA CYS A 75 2.23 -22.96 -22.39
C CYS A 75 1.46 -24.05 -23.14
N ALA A 76 0.43 -24.61 -22.51
CA ALA A 76 -0.47 -25.59 -23.10
C ALA A 76 -1.83 -24.98 -23.47
N GLY A 77 -2.21 -23.86 -22.85
CA GLY A 77 -3.50 -23.23 -23.05
C GLY A 77 -3.84 -22.17 -22.01
N ILE A 78 -5.11 -21.77 -21.97
CA ILE A 78 -5.68 -20.95 -20.89
C ILE A 78 -7.02 -21.54 -20.46
N ILE A 79 -7.32 -21.50 -19.17
CA ILE A 79 -8.62 -21.90 -18.63
C ILE A 79 -9.24 -20.75 -17.82
N THR A 80 -10.53 -20.54 -18.00
CA THR A 80 -11.30 -19.43 -17.45
C THR A 80 -12.53 -19.92 -16.70
N GLY A 81 -13.09 -19.06 -15.85
CA GLY A 81 -14.36 -19.33 -15.19
C GLY A 81 -15.52 -19.51 -16.16
N ARG A 82 -15.42 -18.98 -17.39
CA ARG A 82 -16.41 -19.22 -18.45
C ARG A 82 -16.34 -20.66 -18.95
N ASP A 83 -15.14 -21.19 -19.17
CA ASP A 83 -14.94 -22.57 -19.62
C ASP A 83 -15.50 -23.55 -18.59
N LEU A 84 -15.25 -23.27 -17.30
CA LEU A 84 -15.88 -24.00 -16.20
C LEU A 84 -17.40 -23.91 -16.28
N HIS A 85 -17.97 -22.71 -16.35
CA HIS A 85 -19.41 -22.52 -16.38
C HIS A 85 -20.08 -23.23 -17.57
N CYS A 86 -19.50 -23.15 -18.77
CA CYS A 86 -19.99 -23.87 -19.94
C CYS A 86 -20.02 -25.37 -19.70
N TRP A 87 -18.94 -25.93 -19.18
CA TRP A 87 -18.89 -27.34 -18.81
C TRP A 87 -19.91 -27.70 -17.73
N GLU A 88 -20.11 -26.86 -16.71
CA GLU A 88 -21.12 -27.10 -15.66
C GLU A 88 -22.55 -27.19 -16.22
N VAL A 89 -22.85 -26.43 -17.27
CA VAL A 89 -24.14 -26.46 -17.99
C VAL A 89 -24.25 -27.72 -18.86
N GLU A 90 -23.18 -28.08 -19.59
CA GLU A 90 -23.16 -29.27 -20.46
C GLU A 90 -23.36 -30.58 -19.69
N VAL A 91 -22.78 -30.68 -18.50
CA VAL A 91 -22.91 -31.86 -17.64
C VAL A 91 -24.10 -31.79 -16.67
N ASP A 92 -24.90 -30.72 -16.72
CA ASP A 92 -26.08 -30.49 -15.88
C ASP A 92 -25.82 -30.69 -14.38
N ILE A 93 -24.89 -29.89 -13.84
CA ILE A 93 -24.54 -29.95 -12.41
C ILE A 93 -25.74 -29.62 -11.49
N SER A 94 -26.75 -28.89 -11.98
CA SER A 94 -27.97 -28.56 -11.23
C SER A 94 -28.70 -29.79 -10.69
N ASN A 95 -28.59 -30.92 -11.39
CA ASN A 95 -29.26 -32.16 -11.03
C ASN A 95 -28.36 -33.13 -10.24
N MET A 96 -27.14 -32.73 -9.88
CA MET A 96 -26.18 -33.57 -9.15
C MET A 96 -26.13 -33.23 -7.66
N ASN A 97 -25.97 -34.25 -6.81
CA ASN A 97 -25.62 -34.02 -5.41
C ASN A 97 -24.12 -33.67 -5.24
N ALA A 98 -23.75 -33.16 -4.06
CA ALA A 98 -22.39 -32.70 -3.79
C ALA A 98 -21.31 -33.78 -3.98
N ALA A 99 -21.62 -35.06 -3.73
CA ALA A 99 -20.68 -36.16 -3.87
C ALA A 99 -20.51 -36.59 -5.33
N GLU A 100 -21.57 -36.54 -6.14
CA GLU A 100 -21.52 -36.75 -7.59
C GLU A 100 -20.72 -35.66 -8.28
N ARG A 101 -21.01 -34.39 -7.96
CA ARG A 101 -20.27 -33.24 -8.48
C ARG A 101 -18.78 -33.36 -8.18
N LYS A 102 -18.42 -33.62 -6.92
CA LYS A 102 -17.01 -33.74 -6.54
C LYS A 102 -16.31 -34.88 -7.29
N ARG A 103 -16.95 -36.05 -7.40
CA ARG A 103 -16.39 -37.19 -8.15
C ARG A 103 -16.18 -36.89 -9.62
N LEU A 104 -17.04 -36.07 -10.23
CA LEU A 104 -16.89 -35.62 -11.60
C LEU A 104 -15.73 -34.62 -11.72
N GLU A 105 -15.67 -33.62 -10.85
CA GLU A 105 -14.58 -32.62 -10.81
C GLU A 105 -13.20 -33.25 -10.56
N ASP A 106 -13.12 -34.31 -9.73
CA ASP A 106 -11.90 -35.07 -9.45
C ASP A 106 -11.44 -35.93 -10.64
N LYS A 107 -12.32 -36.25 -11.59
CA LYS A 107 -12.02 -37.08 -12.77
C LYS A 107 -11.71 -36.26 -14.02
N THR A 108 -12.31 -35.08 -14.15
CA THR A 108 -12.12 -34.19 -15.29
C THR A 108 -10.80 -33.45 -15.16
N LEU A 109 -10.00 -33.43 -16.23
CA LEU A 109 -8.71 -32.74 -16.25
C LEU A 109 -8.84 -31.34 -16.84
N VAL A 110 -7.96 -30.44 -16.42
CA VAL A 110 -7.88 -29.06 -16.94
C VAL A 110 -7.71 -29.02 -18.46
N ARG A 111 -6.87 -29.91 -19.01
CA ARG A 111 -6.64 -29.97 -20.47
C ARG A 111 -7.89 -30.24 -21.30
N ASP A 112 -8.91 -30.88 -20.71
CA ASP A 112 -10.12 -31.28 -21.42
C ASP A 112 -11.09 -30.10 -21.57
N LEU A 113 -10.95 -29.07 -20.73
CA LEU A 113 -11.83 -27.87 -20.72
C LEU A 113 -11.13 -26.58 -21.14
N MET A 114 -9.79 -26.54 -21.15
CA MET A 114 -9.04 -25.33 -21.49
C MET A 114 -9.21 -24.94 -22.96
N THR A 115 -8.95 -23.67 -23.29
CA THR A 115 -8.62 -23.28 -24.67
C THR A 115 -7.20 -23.74 -24.97
N PRO A 116 -6.99 -24.70 -25.90
CA PRO A 116 -5.67 -25.27 -26.19
C PRO A 116 -4.78 -24.32 -26.99
N LEU A 117 -3.47 -24.56 -26.97
CA LEU A 117 -2.44 -23.71 -27.58
C LEU A 117 -2.68 -23.41 -29.08
N ASP A 118 -3.18 -24.38 -29.85
CA ASP A 118 -3.48 -24.24 -31.28
C ASP A 118 -4.61 -23.23 -31.57
N LYS A 119 -5.48 -22.99 -30.60
CA LYS A 119 -6.57 -22.00 -30.65
C LYS A 119 -6.29 -20.76 -29.80
N LEU A 120 -5.18 -20.76 -29.06
CA LEU A 120 -4.83 -19.71 -28.13
C LEU A 120 -4.26 -18.50 -28.87
N ILE A 121 -4.84 -17.33 -28.61
CA ILE A 121 -4.25 -16.07 -29.04
C ILE A 121 -3.23 -15.65 -27.97
N TYR A 122 -1.96 -15.54 -28.35
CA TYR A 122 -0.85 -15.10 -27.49
C TYR A 122 0.06 -14.11 -28.23
N VAL A 123 1.02 -13.50 -27.54
CA VAL A 123 2.10 -12.69 -28.13
C VAL A 123 3.45 -13.22 -27.70
N GLU A 124 4.46 -13.02 -28.52
CA GLU A 124 5.83 -13.48 -28.27
C GLU A 124 6.70 -12.38 -27.66
N GLU A 125 7.81 -12.80 -27.06
CA GLU A 125 8.81 -11.91 -26.49
C GLU A 125 9.32 -10.90 -27.53
N GLY A 126 9.27 -9.61 -27.18
CA GLY A 126 9.61 -8.50 -28.07
C GLY A 126 8.39 -7.81 -28.70
N THR A 127 7.18 -8.37 -28.54
CA THR A 127 5.95 -7.69 -28.99
C THR A 127 5.71 -6.41 -28.21
N GLY A 128 5.59 -5.29 -28.91
CA GLY A 128 5.33 -3.99 -28.28
C GLY A 128 3.92 -3.92 -27.67
N MET A 129 3.75 -3.13 -26.61
CA MET A 129 2.45 -3.04 -25.92
C MET A 129 1.30 -2.62 -26.84
N ALA A 130 1.54 -1.68 -27.75
CA ALA A 130 0.52 -1.22 -28.69
C ALA A 130 -0.01 -2.35 -29.60
N GLU A 131 0.88 -3.25 -30.02
CA GLU A 131 0.51 -4.41 -30.82
C GLU A 131 -0.27 -5.44 -29.99
N ALA A 132 0.17 -5.68 -28.75
CA ALA A 132 -0.55 -6.56 -27.83
C ALA A 132 -1.98 -6.05 -27.57
N VAL A 133 -2.16 -4.75 -27.30
CA VAL A 133 -3.51 -4.14 -27.18
C VAL A 133 -4.33 -4.38 -28.45
N LYS A 134 -3.76 -4.10 -29.62
CA LYS A 134 -4.45 -4.30 -30.90
C LYS A 134 -4.90 -5.75 -31.07
N LYS A 135 -4.08 -6.73 -30.70
CA LYS A 135 -4.43 -8.15 -30.72
C LYS A 135 -5.58 -8.46 -29.76
N MET A 136 -5.53 -7.93 -28.52
CA MET A 136 -6.62 -8.10 -27.55
C MET A 136 -7.95 -7.53 -28.06
N THR A 137 -7.93 -6.31 -28.63
CA THR A 137 -9.14 -5.65 -29.15
C THR A 137 -9.69 -6.36 -30.38
N THR A 138 -8.81 -6.81 -31.30
CA THR A 138 -9.20 -7.50 -32.54
C THR A 138 -9.89 -8.83 -32.25
N HIS A 139 -9.32 -9.62 -31.33
CA HIS A 139 -9.87 -10.93 -30.97
C HIS A 139 -10.87 -10.88 -29.82
N ARG A 140 -11.15 -9.69 -29.26
CA ARG A 140 -12.07 -9.46 -28.13
C ARG A 140 -11.78 -10.36 -26.92
N ILE A 141 -10.50 -10.50 -26.59
CA ILE A 141 -10.02 -11.34 -25.48
C ILE A 141 -9.65 -10.50 -24.25
N GLU A 142 -9.92 -11.04 -23.07
CA GLU A 142 -9.63 -10.37 -21.79
C GLU A 142 -8.23 -10.64 -21.26
N LYS A 143 -7.61 -11.74 -21.68
CA LYS A 143 -6.26 -12.12 -21.26
C LYS A 143 -5.45 -12.60 -22.46
N LEU A 144 -4.21 -12.15 -22.53
CA LEU A 144 -3.30 -12.41 -23.63
C LEU A 144 -1.97 -12.92 -23.03
N PRO A 145 -1.68 -14.22 -23.16
CA PRO A 145 -0.42 -14.80 -22.72
C PRO A 145 0.76 -14.21 -23.49
N TYR A 146 1.88 -14.00 -22.79
CA TYR A 146 3.14 -13.51 -23.32
C TYR A 146 4.19 -14.62 -23.16
N LEU A 147 4.67 -15.15 -24.30
CA LEU A 147 5.52 -16.34 -24.34
C LEU A 147 6.94 -15.99 -24.79
N ASP A 148 7.94 -16.72 -24.32
CA ASP A 148 9.28 -16.65 -24.91
C ASP A 148 9.40 -17.47 -26.20
N LYS A 149 10.57 -17.38 -26.83
CA LYS A 149 10.89 -18.11 -28.07
C LYS A 149 10.83 -19.63 -27.94
N GLU A 150 10.88 -20.17 -26.73
CA GLU A 150 10.88 -21.60 -26.45
C GLU A 150 9.47 -22.13 -26.08
N GLY A 151 8.50 -21.21 -25.97
CA GLY A 151 7.10 -21.48 -25.64
C GLY A 151 6.79 -21.45 -24.14
N HIS A 152 7.70 -20.99 -23.29
CA HIS A 152 7.43 -20.82 -21.86
C HIS A 152 6.65 -19.54 -21.60
N VAL A 153 5.84 -19.57 -20.54
CA VAL A 153 5.01 -18.43 -20.14
C VAL A 153 5.88 -17.40 -19.41
N LYS A 154 6.15 -16.27 -20.06
CA LYS A 154 6.84 -15.12 -19.45
C LYS A 154 5.87 -14.25 -18.65
N GLY A 155 4.67 -14.02 -19.19
CA GLY A 155 3.70 -13.15 -18.56
C GLY A 155 2.28 -13.29 -19.07
N VAL A 156 1.37 -12.48 -18.52
CA VAL A 156 0.01 -12.31 -19.05
C VAL A 156 -0.39 -10.83 -19.06
N LEU A 157 -0.98 -10.39 -20.16
CA LEU A 157 -1.60 -9.09 -20.29
C LEU A 157 -3.09 -9.22 -20.06
N THR A 158 -3.68 -8.32 -19.26
CA THR A 158 -5.13 -8.31 -19.04
C THR A 158 -5.77 -7.05 -19.62
N LEU A 159 -6.96 -7.18 -20.19
CA LEU A 159 -7.72 -6.06 -20.76
C LEU A 159 -7.99 -5.00 -19.69
N ARG A 160 -8.19 -5.45 -18.44
CA ARG A 160 -8.34 -4.55 -17.30
C ARG A 160 -7.11 -3.68 -17.14
N ASP A 161 -5.92 -4.26 -17.11
CA ASP A 161 -4.67 -3.51 -16.89
C ASP A 161 -4.34 -2.61 -18.10
N VAL A 162 -4.63 -3.06 -19.33
CA VAL A 162 -4.51 -2.27 -20.56
C VAL A 162 -5.44 -1.05 -20.57
N THR A 163 -6.73 -1.26 -20.33
CA THR A 163 -7.74 -0.18 -20.29
C THR A 163 -7.39 0.80 -19.18
N PHE A 164 -6.97 0.24 -18.04
CA PHE A 164 -6.56 1.00 -16.89
C PHE A 164 -5.32 1.87 -17.18
N TYR A 165 -4.31 1.34 -17.85
CA TYR A 165 -3.16 2.12 -18.32
C TYR A 165 -3.58 3.24 -19.25
N GLN A 166 -4.37 2.96 -20.29
CA GLN A 166 -4.82 3.97 -21.26
C GLN A 166 -5.54 5.14 -20.58
N ASN A 167 -6.42 4.85 -19.61
CA ASN A 167 -7.18 5.86 -18.89
C ASN A 167 -6.38 6.66 -17.85
N ASN A 168 -5.22 6.16 -17.42
CA ASN A 168 -4.42 6.76 -16.35
C ASN A 168 -3.00 7.14 -16.79
N ARG A 169 -2.76 7.27 -18.11
CA ARG A 169 -1.47 7.66 -18.66
C ARG A 169 -0.99 9.00 -18.09
N GLY A 170 0.30 9.05 -17.74
CA GLY A 170 1.04 10.30 -17.48
C GLY A 170 1.04 10.83 -16.05
N HIS A 171 0.40 10.17 -15.08
CA HIS A 171 0.41 10.65 -13.69
C HIS A 171 0.63 9.58 -12.62
N SER A 172 0.68 8.29 -12.97
CA SER A 172 0.95 7.22 -11.98
C SER A 172 2.43 7.12 -11.61
N THR A 173 2.71 6.75 -10.37
CA THR A 173 4.05 6.54 -9.83
C THR A 173 4.51 5.12 -10.10
N LEU A 174 5.45 4.96 -11.03
CA LEU A 174 5.91 3.66 -11.52
C LEU A 174 7.41 3.45 -11.24
N ASP A 175 7.78 2.21 -11.00
CA ASP A 175 9.18 1.78 -10.99
C ASP A 175 9.73 1.68 -12.42
N ASN A 176 11.02 1.36 -12.55
CA ASN A 176 11.70 1.22 -13.83
C ASN A 176 11.17 0.06 -14.72
N LYS A 177 10.36 -0.84 -14.15
CA LYS A 177 9.65 -1.94 -14.85
C LYS A 177 8.19 -1.58 -15.16
N GLY A 178 7.80 -0.32 -14.98
CA GLY A 178 6.42 0.11 -15.24
C GLY A 178 5.37 -0.49 -14.28
N ARG A 179 5.78 -0.91 -13.08
CA ARG A 179 4.89 -1.41 -12.01
C ARG A 179 4.69 -0.31 -10.97
N PHE A 180 3.62 -0.39 -10.19
CA PHE A 180 3.41 0.61 -9.14
C PHE A 180 4.55 0.66 -8.13
N MET A 181 4.96 1.87 -7.76
CA MET A 181 5.84 2.05 -6.60
C MET A 181 5.08 1.83 -5.28
N VAL A 182 5.75 1.22 -4.32
CA VAL A 182 5.25 0.93 -2.98
C VAL A 182 6.40 0.98 -1.98
N GLY A 183 6.16 1.64 -0.85
CA GLY A 183 7.06 1.60 0.29
C GLY A 183 6.53 0.68 1.40
N ALA A 184 7.39 0.34 2.34
CA ALA A 184 7.02 -0.44 3.51
C ALA A 184 7.74 0.05 4.76
N ALA A 185 7.01 0.10 5.87
CA ALA A 185 7.57 0.47 7.16
C ALA A 185 8.43 -0.67 7.73
N VAL A 186 9.52 -0.32 8.40
CA VAL A 186 10.38 -1.22 9.18
C VAL A 186 10.69 -0.57 10.53
N GLY A 187 10.96 -1.36 11.56
CA GLY A 187 11.44 -0.85 12.84
C GLY A 187 12.97 -0.81 12.90
N VAL A 188 13.50 -0.87 14.12
CA VAL A 188 14.96 -0.85 14.40
C VAL A 188 15.42 -2.07 15.20
N LYS A 189 14.53 -3.05 15.45
CA LYS A 189 14.87 -4.26 16.19
C LYS A 189 15.67 -5.24 15.31
N PRO A 190 16.38 -6.22 15.90
CA PRO A 190 17.07 -7.26 15.14
C PRO A 190 16.15 -7.99 14.13
N GLU A 191 14.92 -8.32 14.54
CA GLU A 191 13.89 -8.95 13.68
C GLU A 191 13.51 -8.10 12.45
N ASP A 192 13.65 -6.78 12.52
CA ASP A 192 13.33 -5.89 11.40
C ASP A 192 14.34 -6.03 10.24
N ARG A 193 15.52 -6.63 10.48
CA ARG A 193 16.47 -6.99 9.42
C ARG A 193 15.94 -8.13 8.54
N GLU A 194 15.29 -9.12 9.15
CA GLU A 194 14.62 -10.20 8.42
C GLU A 194 13.40 -9.67 7.67
N ARG A 195 12.66 -8.75 8.30
CA ARG A 195 11.56 -8.02 7.65
C ARG A 195 12.04 -7.29 6.41
N ALA A 196 13.12 -6.53 6.50
CA ALA A 196 13.72 -5.85 5.36
C ALA A 196 14.15 -6.83 4.26
N ALA A 197 14.71 -7.98 4.61
CA ALA A 197 15.08 -9.03 3.65
C ALA A 197 13.85 -9.58 2.90
N ALA A 198 12.75 -9.85 3.61
CA ALA A 198 11.51 -10.31 2.99
C ALA A 198 10.88 -9.25 2.08
N LEU A 199 10.92 -7.97 2.48
CA LEU A 199 10.42 -6.85 1.69
C LEU A 199 11.29 -6.57 0.45
N SER A 200 12.61 -6.70 0.55
CA SER A 200 13.52 -6.63 -0.61
C SER A 200 13.23 -7.75 -1.61
N ARG A 201 13.04 -9.00 -1.13
CA ARG A 201 12.60 -10.11 -2.00
C ARG A 201 11.22 -9.89 -2.63
N ALA A 202 10.37 -9.08 -2.00
CA ALA A 202 9.09 -8.67 -2.56
C ALA A 202 9.20 -7.46 -3.51
N GLU A 203 10.42 -6.97 -3.76
CA GLU A 203 10.75 -5.80 -4.58
C GLU A 203 10.11 -4.51 -4.07
N CYS A 204 10.16 -4.27 -2.75
CA CYS A 204 9.78 -2.97 -2.19
C CYS A 204 10.69 -1.85 -2.72
N ASP A 205 10.14 -0.69 -3.08
CA ASP A 205 10.92 0.41 -3.68
C ASP A 205 11.58 1.31 -2.63
N VAL A 206 10.95 1.43 -1.46
CA VAL A 206 11.38 2.34 -0.40
C VAL A 206 11.14 1.72 0.97
N PHE A 207 12.17 1.72 1.81
CA PHE A 207 12.03 1.40 3.23
C PHE A 207 11.74 2.67 4.03
N VAL A 208 10.82 2.57 5.00
CA VAL A 208 10.53 3.65 5.93
C VAL A 208 10.82 3.17 7.35
N ILE A 209 11.93 3.60 7.94
CA ILE A 209 12.18 3.36 9.36
C ILE A 209 11.23 4.24 10.15
N ASP A 210 10.28 3.61 10.84
CA ASP A 210 9.16 4.28 11.52
C ASP A 210 9.15 3.91 13.00
N ILE A 211 9.79 4.79 13.78
CA ILE A 211 9.76 4.79 15.23
C ILE A 211 9.43 6.19 15.76
N ALA A 212 8.93 6.27 17.00
CA ALA A 212 8.49 7.53 17.58
C ALA A 212 9.62 8.56 17.64
N HIS A 213 10.83 8.16 18.07
CA HIS A 213 12.00 9.03 18.15
C HIS A 213 13.17 8.51 17.33
N GLY A 214 13.26 8.96 16.08
CA GLY A 214 14.28 8.57 15.11
C GLY A 214 15.63 9.26 15.28
N HIS A 215 15.76 10.30 16.11
CA HIS A 215 17.05 10.90 16.44
C HIS A 215 17.76 10.02 17.50
N SER A 216 18.12 8.80 17.09
CA SER A 216 18.65 7.77 17.97
C SER A 216 19.66 6.87 17.24
N ASP A 217 20.63 6.35 17.99
CA ASP A 217 21.68 5.47 17.46
C ASP A 217 21.09 4.23 16.79
N HIS A 218 20.04 3.63 17.38
CA HIS A 218 19.35 2.48 16.79
C HIS A 218 18.79 2.78 15.38
N THR A 219 18.30 4.00 15.16
CA THR A 219 17.81 4.41 13.84
C THR A 219 18.97 4.58 12.86
N ALA A 220 20.04 5.27 13.28
CA ALA A 220 21.21 5.47 12.44
C ALA A 220 21.88 4.12 12.06
N ASP A 221 21.98 3.19 13.00
CA ASP A 221 22.52 1.86 12.75
C ASP A 221 21.65 1.06 11.78
N MET A 222 20.32 1.15 11.89
CA MET A 222 19.42 0.52 10.94
C MET A 222 19.52 1.16 9.55
N VAL A 223 19.62 2.50 9.45
CA VAL A 223 19.86 3.19 8.17
C VAL A 223 21.13 2.66 7.51
N LYS A 224 22.26 2.66 8.23
CA LYS A 224 23.55 2.16 7.72
C LYS A 224 23.46 0.71 7.27
N PHE A 225 22.79 -0.14 8.05
CA PHE A 225 22.55 -1.53 7.69
C PHE A 225 21.75 -1.67 6.39
N LEU A 226 20.62 -0.97 6.27
CA LEU A 226 19.76 -1.05 5.09
C LEU A 226 20.46 -0.53 3.83
N LYS A 227 21.16 0.60 3.92
CA LYS A 227 21.93 1.16 2.79
C LYS A 227 23.06 0.24 2.35
N LYS A 228 23.71 -0.48 3.28
CA LYS A 228 24.75 -1.47 2.96
C LYS A 228 24.18 -2.74 2.35
N ALA A 229 23.09 -3.28 2.91
CA ALA A 229 22.51 -4.56 2.49
C ALA A 229 21.67 -4.44 1.21
N TYR A 230 21.00 -3.30 1.01
CA TYR A 230 20.05 -3.06 -0.08
C TYR A 230 20.31 -1.69 -0.74
N PRO A 231 21.48 -1.49 -1.38
CA PRO A 231 21.88 -0.17 -1.91
C PRO A 231 20.99 0.38 -3.03
N HIS A 232 20.11 -0.46 -3.59
CA HIS A 232 19.17 -0.14 -4.66
C HIS A 232 17.78 0.28 -4.15
N ILE A 233 17.55 0.26 -2.83
CA ILE A 233 16.29 0.64 -2.20
C ILE A 233 16.52 1.91 -1.38
N ASP A 234 15.71 2.93 -1.62
CA ASP A 234 15.80 4.18 -0.86
C ASP A 234 15.33 3.96 0.59
N VAL A 235 15.95 4.67 1.53
CA VAL A 235 15.68 4.59 2.96
C VAL A 235 15.21 5.95 3.47
N ILE A 236 13.93 6.02 3.82
CA ILE A 236 13.34 7.12 4.56
C ILE A 236 13.49 6.83 6.05
N ALA A 237 14.04 7.77 6.82
CA ALA A 237 14.21 7.61 8.25
C ALA A 237 13.43 8.64 9.06
N GLY A 238 12.84 8.21 10.17
CA GLY A 238 12.14 9.09 11.10
C GLY A 238 11.63 8.38 12.35
N ASN A 239 10.92 9.09 13.23
CA ASN A 239 10.60 10.50 13.11
C ASN A 239 11.57 11.44 13.83
N VAL A 240 11.79 12.62 13.25
CA VAL A 240 12.48 13.73 13.92
C VAL A 240 11.63 14.99 13.90
N ALA A 241 11.99 16.00 14.69
CA ALA A 241 11.31 17.29 14.67
C ALA A 241 12.26 18.48 14.85
N THR A 242 13.58 18.26 14.75
CA THR A 242 14.62 19.28 14.89
C THR A 242 15.60 19.22 13.72
N ALA A 243 16.30 20.33 13.48
CA ALA A 243 17.32 20.42 12.43
C ALA A 243 18.46 19.42 12.66
N GLU A 244 18.87 19.24 13.91
CA GLU A 244 19.92 18.30 14.33
C GLU A 244 19.53 16.87 14.01
N GLY A 245 18.28 16.47 14.28
CA GLY A 245 17.80 15.13 13.94
C GLY A 245 17.79 14.86 12.43
N VAL A 246 17.52 15.89 11.61
CA VAL A 246 17.63 15.76 10.15
C VAL A 246 19.08 15.56 9.74
N LYS A 247 20.01 16.37 10.24
CA LYS A 247 21.45 16.26 9.94
C LYS A 247 21.98 14.88 10.36
N PHE A 248 21.65 14.44 11.57
CA PHE A 248 22.03 13.14 12.10
C PHE A 248 21.59 11.97 11.20
N LEU A 249 20.34 11.97 10.74
CA LEU A 249 19.85 10.90 9.86
C LEU A 249 20.39 11.00 8.43
N ALA A 250 20.60 12.21 7.92
CA ALA A 250 21.26 12.43 6.63
C ALA A 250 22.71 11.92 6.65
N GLU A 251 23.47 12.22 7.71
CA GLU A 251 24.84 11.72 7.93
C GLU A 251 24.89 10.19 8.06
N ALA A 252 23.85 9.58 8.63
CA ALA A 252 23.72 8.12 8.66
C ALA A 252 23.45 7.49 7.27
N GLY A 253 23.04 8.29 6.29
CA GLY A 253 22.81 7.86 4.91
C GLY A 253 21.34 7.75 4.51
N ALA A 254 20.41 8.39 5.23
CA ALA A 254 18.99 8.39 4.85
C ALA A 254 18.77 9.20 3.55
N ASP A 255 17.99 8.65 2.62
CA ASP A 255 17.65 9.30 1.34
C ASP A 255 16.52 10.34 1.49
N ALA A 256 15.73 10.24 2.57
CA ALA A 256 14.79 11.27 3.00
C ALA A 256 14.53 11.20 4.50
N VAL A 257 14.04 12.29 5.09
CA VAL A 257 13.75 12.36 6.53
C VAL A 257 12.28 12.66 6.81
N LYS A 258 11.64 11.82 7.65
CA LYS A 258 10.24 11.99 8.07
C LYS A 258 10.13 12.85 9.33
N VAL A 259 9.39 13.95 9.24
CA VAL A 259 9.34 15.02 10.24
C VAL A 259 7.98 15.08 10.94
N ASN A 260 7.93 14.69 12.22
CA ASN A 260 6.81 14.88 13.16
C ASN A 260 7.14 14.28 14.53
N ILE A 261 6.96 15.06 15.61
CA ILE A 261 6.77 14.49 16.95
C ILE A 261 5.47 15.04 17.56
N GLY A 262 4.48 14.16 17.72
CA GLY A 262 3.24 14.44 18.45
C GLY A 262 2.16 15.22 17.69
N ALA A 263 2.26 15.45 16.38
CA ALA A 263 1.28 16.24 15.62
C ALA A 263 0.17 15.41 14.96
N GLY A 264 0.21 14.08 15.09
CA GLY A 264 -0.81 13.18 14.54
C GLY A 264 -2.18 13.37 15.21
N SER A 265 -3.27 13.20 14.45
CA SER A 265 -4.64 13.39 14.97
C SER A 265 -5.06 12.44 16.09
N ILE A 266 -4.37 11.32 16.23
CA ILE A 266 -4.60 10.26 17.21
C ILE A 266 -3.37 10.02 18.09
N CYS A 267 -2.40 10.95 18.05
CA CYS A 267 -1.14 10.84 18.77
C CYS A 267 -1.25 11.64 20.06
N THR A 268 -0.88 11.02 21.17
CA THR A 268 -0.88 11.64 22.50
C THR A 268 0.53 11.81 23.05
N THR A 269 1.59 11.55 22.27
CA THR A 269 3.00 11.66 22.68
C THR A 269 3.30 12.94 23.46
N ARG A 270 2.84 14.12 22.99
CA ARG A 270 3.07 15.38 23.71
C ARG A 270 2.44 15.43 25.09
N ILE A 271 1.26 14.83 25.24
CA ILE A 271 0.53 14.79 26.50
C ILE A 271 1.17 13.77 27.43
N MET A 272 1.52 12.59 26.91
CA MET A 272 2.06 11.49 27.70
C MET A 272 3.52 11.69 28.10
N THR A 273 4.35 12.25 27.22
CA THR A 273 5.81 12.35 27.39
C THR A 273 6.31 13.78 27.60
N GLY A 274 5.46 14.79 27.39
CA GLY A 274 5.87 16.19 27.35
C GLY A 274 6.68 16.59 26.10
N CYS A 275 7.02 15.64 25.22
CA CYS A 275 7.93 15.86 24.10
C CYS A 275 7.20 16.11 22.77
N GLY A 276 7.64 17.13 22.03
CA GLY A 276 7.22 17.38 20.66
C GLY A 276 7.37 18.83 20.22
N VAL A 277 7.27 19.07 18.91
CA VAL A 277 7.43 20.41 18.31
C VAL A 277 6.23 20.72 17.41
N PRO A 278 5.57 21.89 17.51
CA PRO A 278 4.49 22.28 16.60
C PRO A 278 4.85 22.03 15.13
N GLN A 279 3.98 21.33 14.39
CA GLN A 279 4.35 20.74 13.09
C GLN A 279 4.88 21.75 12.09
N PHE A 280 4.26 22.93 12.00
CA PHE A 280 4.72 23.97 11.08
C PHE A 280 6.15 24.45 11.42
N THR A 281 6.44 24.67 12.70
CA THR A 281 7.79 25.01 13.19
C THR A 281 8.78 23.89 12.92
N ALA A 282 8.40 22.63 13.17
CA ALA A 282 9.23 21.47 12.89
C ALA A 282 9.61 21.40 11.42
N VAL A 283 8.62 21.50 10.51
CA VAL A 283 8.84 21.50 9.06
C VAL A 283 9.73 22.66 8.63
N LEU A 284 9.45 23.89 9.09
CA LEU A 284 10.22 25.07 8.72
C LEU A 284 11.71 24.92 9.09
N ASN A 285 11.99 24.43 10.30
CA ASN A 285 13.36 24.23 10.78
C ASN A 285 14.05 23.05 10.09
N CYS A 286 13.35 21.93 9.96
CA CYS A 286 13.88 20.71 9.34
C CYS A 286 14.12 20.87 7.84
N ALA A 287 13.29 21.64 7.13
CA ALA A 287 13.43 21.86 5.70
C ALA A 287 14.73 22.57 5.36
N LYS A 288 15.14 23.54 6.20
CA LYS A 288 16.44 24.21 6.06
C LYS A 288 17.59 23.20 6.18
N ALA A 289 17.59 22.38 7.22
CA ALA A 289 18.61 21.35 7.42
C ALA A 289 18.63 20.31 6.28
N GLY A 290 17.44 19.89 5.81
CA GLY A 290 17.32 18.96 4.69
C GLY A 290 17.96 19.51 3.41
N ARG A 291 17.71 20.79 3.08
CA ARG A 291 18.37 21.47 1.94
C ARG A 291 19.88 21.56 2.10
N GLU A 292 20.38 21.89 3.30
CA GLU A 292 21.83 21.93 3.58
C GLU A 292 22.49 20.56 3.39
N CYS A 293 21.77 19.47 3.71
CA CYS A 293 22.26 18.10 3.59
C CYS A 293 21.94 17.43 2.24
N GLY A 294 21.18 18.08 1.36
CA GLY A 294 20.74 17.51 0.09
C GLY A 294 19.68 16.41 0.23
N VAL A 295 18.96 16.32 1.35
CA VAL A 295 17.90 15.32 1.59
C VAL A 295 16.51 15.97 1.65
N PRO A 296 15.50 15.43 0.93
CA PRO A 296 14.13 15.87 1.06
C PRO A 296 13.54 15.53 2.43
N ILE A 297 12.58 16.34 2.88
CA ILE A 297 11.82 16.07 4.11
C ILE A 297 10.35 15.78 3.82
N ILE A 298 9.76 14.95 4.67
CA ILE A 298 8.35 14.56 4.61
C ILE A 298 7.63 15.13 5.82
N SER A 299 6.63 15.99 5.62
CA SER A 299 5.77 16.45 6.72
C SER A 299 4.71 15.40 7.02
N ASP A 300 4.88 14.68 8.13
CA ASP A 300 3.95 13.65 8.58
C ASP A 300 2.91 14.24 9.54
N GLY A 301 1.61 14.02 9.33
CA GLY A 301 0.57 14.48 10.25
C GLY A 301 0.41 16.01 10.37
N GLY A 302 -0.31 16.47 11.40
CA GLY A 302 -0.53 17.90 11.67
C GLY A 302 -1.46 18.65 10.71
N ASN A 303 -1.94 18.02 9.64
CA ASN A 303 -2.77 18.69 8.62
C ASN A 303 -4.20 19.02 9.08
N GLN A 304 -4.68 18.44 10.18
CA GLN A 304 -5.99 18.72 10.80
C GLN A 304 -7.20 18.64 9.84
N GLY A 305 -7.14 17.82 8.80
CA GLY A 305 -8.22 17.72 7.81
C GLY A 305 -8.38 18.95 6.91
N LYS A 306 -7.40 19.86 6.89
CA LYS A 306 -7.43 21.10 6.10
C LYS A 306 -6.41 21.04 4.97
N ILE A 307 -6.86 21.19 3.72
CA ILE A 307 -5.97 21.18 2.55
C ILE A 307 -4.99 22.37 2.61
N GLY A 308 -5.43 23.53 3.11
CA GLY A 308 -4.54 24.68 3.31
C GLY A 308 -3.34 24.38 4.23
N ASN A 309 -3.45 23.43 5.16
CA ASN A 309 -2.29 23.03 5.98
C ASN A 309 -1.29 22.18 5.19
N ILE A 310 -1.74 21.40 4.19
CA ILE A 310 -0.86 20.71 3.25
C ILE A 310 -0.07 21.73 2.43
N VAL A 311 -0.74 22.76 1.91
CA VAL A 311 -0.08 23.86 1.18
C VAL A 311 0.96 24.55 2.05
N LYS A 312 0.62 24.86 3.31
CA LYS A 312 1.56 25.48 4.26
C LYS A 312 2.77 24.59 4.53
N ALA A 313 2.58 23.28 4.71
CA ALA A 313 3.68 22.35 4.91
C ALA A 313 4.61 22.28 3.68
N LEU A 314 4.04 22.22 2.47
CA LEU A 314 4.80 22.27 1.23
C LEU A 314 5.55 23.60 1.11
N GLY A 315 4.87 24.74 1.27
CA GLY A 315 5.50 26.06 1.20
C GLY A 315 6.55 26.31 2.28
N ALA A 316 6.45 25.68 3.45
CA ALA A 316 7.49 25.73 4.48
C ALA A 316 8.76 24.94 4.10
N GLY A 317 8.73 24.18 3.00
CA GLY A 317 9.88 23.48 2.44
C GLY A 317 9.80 21.96 2.52
N ALA A 318 8.65 21.37 2.88
CA ALA A 318 8.48 19.93 2.75
C ALA A 318 8.41 19.51 1.27
N SER A 319 9.06 18.40 0.94
CA SER A 319 9.04 17.83 -0.42
C SER A 319 7.76 17.06 -0.69
N CYS A 320 7.20 16.42 0.35
CA CYS A 320 5.88 15.81 0.31
C CYS A 320 5.23 15.78 1.70
N VAL A 321 3.96 15.36 1.76
CA VAL A 321 3.21 15.21 3.00
C VAL A 321 2.74 13.76 3.18
N MET A 322 2.79 13.26 4.41
CA MET A 322 2.19 11.98 4.78
C MET A 322 0.83 12.20 5.44
N LEU A 323 -0.20 11.51 4.92
CA LEU A 323 -1.60 11.72 5.28
C LEU A 323 -2.22 10.46 5.91
N GLY A 324 -2.40 10.48 7.23
CA GLY A 324 -3.16 9.45 7.95
C GLY A 324 -4.67 9.71 7.91
N ASN A 325 -5.17 10.52 8.84
CA ASN A 325 -6.60 10.76 9.00
C ASN A 325 -7.31 11.26 7.74
N PHE A 326 -6.65 12.05 6.88
CA PHE A 326 -7.23 12.50 5.61
C PHE A 326 -7.73 11.32 4.76
N LEU A 327 -6.95 10.26 4.69
CA LEU A 327 -7.20 9.06 3.87
C LEU A 327 -7.96 7.97 4.65
N ALA A 328 -8.01 8.05 5.98
CA ALA A 328 -8.82 7.17 6.80
C ALA A 328 -10.31 7.40 6.54
N GLY A 329 -11.10 6.31 6.51
CA GLY A 329 -12.53 6.38 6.20
C GLY A 329 -12.86 6.26 4.71
N THR A 330 -11.85 6.14 3.85
CA THR A 330 -12.05 5.88 2.41
C THR A 330 -12.38 4.42 2.12
N ASP A 331 -12.93 4.14 0.95
CA ASP A 331 -13.16 2.78 0.45
C ASP A 331 -11.89 1.93 0.53
N GLU A 332 -10.75 2.49 0.14
CA GLU A 332 -9.48 1.78 0.02
C GLU A 332 -8.67 1.72 1.32
N SER A 333 -9.12 2.41 2.38
CA SER A 333 -8.59 2.25 3.73
C SER A 333 -9.07 0.93 4.35
N PRO A 334 -8.21 0.22 5.11
CA PRO A 334 -8.54 -1.09 5.66
C PRO A 334 -9.70 -1.01 6.68
N GLY A 335 -10.32 -2.17 6.94
CA GLY A 335 -11.45 -2.28 7.86
C GLY A 335 -12.82 -2.13 7.19
N LYS A 336 -13.86 -2.49 7.95
CA LYS A 336 -15.26 -2.47 7.48
C LYS A 336 -15.89 -1.09 7.71
N VAL A 337 -16.83 -0.72 6.84
CA VAL A 337 -17.73 0.40 7.08
C VAL A 337 -18.75 -0.03 8.12
N LEU A 338 -18.92 0.78 9.16
CA LEU A 338 -19.88 0.61 10.24
C LEU A 338 -20.92 1.73 10.17
N ILE A 339 -22.08 1.51 10.79
CA ILE A 339 -23.09 2.55 10.98
C ILE A 339 -23.11 2.91 12.46
N LYS A 340 -22.89 4.18 12.77
CA LYS A 340 -22.96 4.74 14.12
C LYS A 340 -23.74 6.04 14.07
N ASP A 341 -24.77 6.16 14.92
CA ASP A 341 -25.63 7.36 15.00
C ASP A 341 -26.18 7.79 13.63
N GLY A 342 -26.60 6.80 12.82
CA GLY A 342 -27.12 7.02 11.47
C GLY A 342 -26.06 7.40 10.42
N LYS A 343 -24.78 7.51 10.78
CA LYS A 343 -23.69 7.88 9.88
C LYS A 343 -22.77 6.70 9.59
N LYS A 344 -22.30 6.61 8.34
CA LYS A 344 -21.26 5.66 7.95
C LYS A 344 -19.91 6.10 8.52
N VAL A 345 -19.23 5.20 9.22
CA VAL A 345 -17.92 5.44 9.86
C VAL A 345 -16.97 4.27 9.61
N LYS A 346 -15.66 4.50 9.75
CA LYS A 346 -14.63 3.46 9.87
C LYS A 346 -13.81 3.68 11.14
N LEU A 347 -13.13 2.64 11.60
CA LEU A 347 -12.19 2.71 12.72
C LEU A 347 -10.84 3.28 12.25
N ILE A 348 -10.25 4.14 13.07
CA ILE A 348 -8.86 4.61 12.97
C ILE A 348 -8.17 4.36 14.32
N ARG A 349 -6.91 3.94 14.30
CA ARG A 349 -6.13 3.73 15.53
C ARG A 349 -4.69 4.18 15.35
N GLY A 350 -4.12 4.76 16.41
CA GLY A 350 -2.70 5.12 16.44
C GLY A 350 -1.85 3.87 16.53
N MET A 351 -0.69 3.85 15.88
CA MET A 351 0.21 2.69 15.95
C MET A 351 0.77 2.48 17.36
N ALA A 352 0.77 3.52 18.21
CA ALA A 352 1.11 3.44 19.63
C ALA A 352 -0.14 3.27 20.55
N SER A 353 -1.30 2.90 20.00
CA SER A 353 -2.50 2.61 20.81
C SER A 353 -2.50 1.18 21.33
N TYR A 354 -3.22 0.92 22.42
CA TYR A 354 -3.41 -0.43 22.96
C TYR A 354 -3.81 -1.44 21.88
N GLY A 355 -4.88 -1.20 21.13
CA GLY A 355 -5.35 -2.19 20.16
C GLY A 355 -4.41 -2.39 18.97
N ALA A 356 -3.56 -1.40 18.63
CA ALA A 356 -2.49 -1.60 17.64
C ALA A 356 -1.37 -2.48 18.22
N HIS A 357 -0.93 -2.23 19.45
CA HIS A 357 0.04 -3.08 20.17
C HIS A 357 -0.48 -4.51 20.36
N PHE A 358 -1.73 -4.69 20.80
CA PHE A 358 -2.34 -6.01 20.94
C PHE A 358 -2.47 -6.75 19.61
N SER A 359 -2.82 -6.04 18.53
CA SER A 359 -2.85 -6.67 17.20
C SER A 359 -1.47 -7.14 16.75
N ARG A 360 -0.41 -6.44 17.16
CA ARG A 360 0.98 -6.87 16.92
C ARG A 360 1.38 -8.04 17.83
N ALA A 361 1.05 -8.01 19.12
CA ALA A 361 1.37 -9.10 20.06
C ALA A 361 0.64 -10.41 19.71
N ARG A 362 -0.58 -10.33 19.16
CA ARG A 362 -1.33 -11.49 18.61
C ARG A 362 -0.71 -12.10 17.36
N VAL A 363 0.12 -11.33 16.66
CA VAL A 363 0.86 -11.73 15.47
C VAL A 363 2.21 -12.33 15.89
N ASP A 364 2.85 -11.75 16.91
CA ASP A 364 4.10 -12.25 17.50
C ASP A 364 3.94 -13.55 18.32
N SER A 365 2.71 -14.01 18.60
CA SER A 365 2.44 -15.27 19.29
C SER A 365 2.08 -16.39 18.30
N ASP A 366 2.75 -17.54 18.40
CA ASP A 366 2.66 -18.64 17.45
C ASP A 366 1.20 -19.03 17.11
N ARG A 367 0.88 -19.00 15.80
CA ARG A 367 -0.45 -19.36 15.24
C ARG A 367 -0.89 -20.78 15.61
N GLU A 368 0.05 -21.69 15.90
CA GLU A 368 -0.23 -23.06 16.33
C GLU A 368 -0.84 -23.10 17.74
N THR A 369 -0.27 -22.32 18.69
CA THR A 369 -0.81 -22.18 20.05
C THR A 369 -2.22 -21.59 20.09
N ILE A 370 -2.57 -20.72 19.14
CA ILE A 370 -3.91 -20.12 19.05
C ILE A 370 -4.95 -21.15 18.58
N ARG A 371 -4.59 -22.03 17.63
CA ARG A 371 -5.51 -23.06 17.11
C ARG A 371 -5.84 -24.14 18.14
N ASP A 372 -4.86 -24.57 18.92
CA ASP A 372 -5.09 -25.58 19.96
C ASP A 372 -5.85 -25.00 21.16
N ARG A 373 -5.62 -23.74 21.52
CA ARG A 373 -6.32 -23.06 22.63
C ARG A 373 -7.72 -22.55 22.26
N MET A 374 -8.02 -22.40 20.97
CA MET A 374 -9.40 -22.15 20.49
C MET A 374 -10.33 -23.34 20.72
N LYS A 375 -9.79 -24.56 20.80
CA LYS A 375 -10.58 -25.78 21.08
C LYS A 375 -10.85 -26.00 22.57
N SER A 376 -10.06 -25.41 23.48
CA SER A 376 -10.17 -25.66 24.92
C SER A 376 -11.07 -24.69 25.70
N GLY A 377 -11.58 -23.62 25.08
CA GLY A 377 -12.48 -22.66 25.76
C GLY A 377 -11.81 -21.81 26.85
N GLU A 378 -10.49 -21.92 27.03
CA GLU A 378 -9.71 -21.17 28.03
C GLU A 378 -9.23 -19.82 27.49
N MET A 379 -10.16 -18.93 27.15
CA MET A 379 -9.82 -17.56 26.73
C MET A 379 -9.40 -16.67 27.91
N SER A 380 -9.73 -17.05 29.15
CA SER A 380 -9.62 -16.18 30.33
C SER A 380 -8.26 -16.22 31.05
N ARG A 381 -7.28 -17.02 30.59
CA ARG A 381 -6.01 -17.22 31.32
C ARG A 381 -4.73 -17.14 30.49
N VAL A 382 -4.78 -16.66 29.24
CA VAL A 382 -3.60 -16.56 28.36
C VAL A 382 -3.31 -15.10 27.96
N ILE A 383 -3.34 -14.22 28.95
CA ILE A 383 -2.56 -12.99 28.91
C ILE A 383 -1.72 -13.09 30.18
N ASN A 384 -0.40 -13.11 30.05
CA ASN A 384 0.44 -12.77 31.19
C ASN A 384 0.00 -11.34 31.59
N LEU A 385 -0.78 -11.25 32.66
CA LEU A 385 -1.26 -10.00 33.28
C LEU A 385 -0.10 -9.09 33.77
N SER A 386 1.16 -9.46 33.51
CA SER A 386 2.33 -8.63 33.72
C SER A 386 2.59 -7.64 32.58
N ASP A 387 2.25 -7.96 31.32
CA ASP A 387 2.53 -7.08 30.16
C ASP A 387 1.48 -5.98 29.97
N GLU A 388 0.30 -6.09 30.59
CA GLU A 388 -0.73 -5.04 30.56
C GLU A 388 -0.30 -3.77 31.29
N ASN A 389 0.64 -3.87 32.23
CA ASN A 389 1.12 -2.75 33.05
C ASN A 389 2.38 -2.05 32.52
N ASP A 390 3.07 -2.62 31.52
CA ASP A 390 4.38 -2.12 31.05
C ASP A 390 4.33 -1.30 29.75
N VAL A 391 3.16 -1.16 29.11
CA VAL A 391 3.00 -0.38 27.87
C VAL A 391 2.22 0.90 28.14
N VAL A 392 2.92 2.03 28.13
CA VAL A 392 2.30 3.36 28.19
C VAL A 392 1.87 3.77 26.77
N PRO A 393 0.56 3.81 26.44
CA PRO A 393 0.11 4.10 25.07
C PRO A 393 0.31 5.58 24.72
N GLU A 394 0.82 5.84 23.52
CA GLU A 394 0.94 7.19 22.94
C GLU A 394 -0.05 7.43 21.79
N GLY A 395 -1.10 6.61 21.71
CA GLY A 395 -2.15 6.77 20.71
C GLY A 395 -3.53 6.30 21.16
N VAL A 396 -4.56 6.80 20.48
CA VAL A 396 -5.98 6.48 20.74
C VAL A 396 -6.61 5.69 19.59
N GLU A 397 -7.74 5.04 19.90
CA GLU A 397 -8.65 4.45 18.91
C GLU A 397 -9.89 5.32 18.78
N ALA A 398 -10.31 5.58 17.54
CA ALA A 398 -11.41 6.49 17.26
C ALA A 398 -12.21 6.05 16.03
N TYR A 399 -13.36 6.66 15.85
CA TYR A 399 -14.14 6.58 14.62
C TYR A 399 -13.84 7.78 13.73
N VAL A 400 -13.80 7.54 12.42
CA VAL A 400 -13.76 8.58 11.39
C VAL A 400 -14.94 8.41 10.46
N ASN A 401 -15.50 9.53 10.02
CA ASN A 401 -16.58 9.50 9.02
C ASN A 401 -16.09 8.82 7.74
N TYR A 402 -17.00 8.07 7.11
CA TYR A 402 -16.78 7.52 5.78
C TYR A 402 -16.66 8.65 4.75
N LYS A 403 -15.74 8.52 3.80
CA LYS A 403 -15.38 9.61 2.88
C LYS A 403 -15.46 9.26 1.39
N GLY A 404 -15.94 8.07 1.05
CA GLY A 404 -15.95 7.60 -0.35
C GLY A 404 -14.56 7.19 -0.85
N SER A 405 -14.32 7.31 -2.15
CA SER A 405 -13.06 6.89 -2.76
C SER A 405 -11.91 7.83 -2.42
N VAL A 406 -10.73 7.27 -2.20
CA VAL A 406 -9.49 8.04 -2.06
C VAL A 406 -9.18 8.88 -3.29
N LYS A 407 -9.61 8.46 -4.49
CA LYS A 407 -9.41 9.20 -5.74
C LYS A 407 -10.01 10.60 -5.66
N ASP A 408 -11.25 10.71 -5.17
CA ASP A 408 -11.96 11.98 -5.10
C ASP A 408 -11.32 12.91 -4.06
N ILE A 409 -10.87 12.34 -2.93
CA ILE A 409 -10.14 13.11 -1.90
C ILE A 409 -8.82 13.64 -2.46
N LEU A 410 -8.05 12.81 -3.18
CA LEU A 410 -6.78 13.21 -3.78
C LEU A 410 -6.98 14.29 -4.85
N PHE A 411 -8.04 14.18 -5.66
CA PHE A 411 -8.41 15.21 -6.63
C PHE A 411 -8.63 16.58 -5.95
N GLN A 412 -9.36 16.60 -4.83
CA GLN A 412 -9.57 17.83 -4.05
C GLN A 412 -8.25 18.36 -3.45
N ILE A 413 -7.40 17.49 -2.91
CA ILE A 413 -6.08 17.87 -2.38
C ILE A 413 -5.21 18.50 -3.47
N GLN A 414 -5.13 17.87 -4.64
CA GLN A 414 -4.38 18.39 -5.80
C GLN A 414 -4.91 19.75 -6.24
N GLY A 415 -6.24 19.91 -6.33
CA GLY A 415 -6.88 21.19 -6.64
C GLY A 415 -6.53 22.28 -5.62
N GLY A 416 -6.60 21.97 -4.32
CA GLY A 416 -6.23 22.92 -3.27
C GLY A 416 -4.74 23.26 -3.23
N ILE A 417 -3.85 22.32 -3.58
CA ILE A 417 -2.41 22.60 -3.74
C ILE A 417 -2.19 23.57 -4.90
N ARG A 418 -2.80 23.33 -6.07
CA ARG A 418 -2.70 24.22 -7.23
C ARG A 418 -3.24 25.62 -6.91
N SER A 419 -4.38 25.70 -6.23
CA SER A 419 -4.95 26.97 -5.77
C SER A 419 -4.00 27.69 -4.83
N GLY A 420 -3.49 27.01 -3.79
CA GLY A 420 -2.55 27.59 -2.84
C GLY A 420 -1.23 28.04 -3.45
N ALA A 421 -0.70 27.28 -4.43
CA ALA A 421 0.48 27.66 -5.19
C ALA A 421 0.23 28.92 -6.04
N SER A 422 -0.96 29.04 -6.66
CA SER A 422 -1.36 30.23 -7.41
C SER A 422 -1.39 31.50 -6.55
N TYR A 423 -1.90 31.41 -5.31
CA TYR A 423 -1.85 32.54 -4.35
C TYR A 423 -0.41 32.97 -3.99
N CYS A 424 0.56 32.06 -4.08
CA CYS A 424 1.98 32.36 -3.88
C CYS A 424 2.71 32.72 -5.19
N GLY A 425 1.99 32.79 -6.33
CA GLY A 425 2.57 33.00 -7.65
C GLY A 425 3.55 31.89 -8.08
N ALA A 426 3.34 30.65 -7.64
CA ALA A 426 4.23 29.52 -7.88
C ALA A 426 3.61 28.50 -8.86
N HIS A 427 4.38 28.06 -9.85
CA HIS A 427 3.96 27.05 -10.83
C HIS A 427 4.49 25.64 -10.52
N THR A 428 5.46 25.53 -9.61
CA THR A 428 6.07 24.27 -9.17
C THR A 428 6.22 24.23 -7.66
N ILE A 429 6.47 23.05 -7.08
CA ILE A 429 6.77 22.92 -5.64
C ILE A 429 8.06 23.66 -5.27
N SER A 430 9.08 23.62 -6.13
CA SER A 430 10.33 24.36 -5.92
C SER A 430 10.10 25.88 -5.93
N GLU A 431 9.25 26.39 -6.82
CA GLU A 431 8.84 27.80 -6.78
C GLU A 431 8.04 28.13 -5.52
N LEU A 432 7.17 27.21 -5.06
CA LEU A 432 6.42 27.41 -3.83
C LEU A 432 7.35 27.52 -2.62
N HIS A 433 8.41 26.70 -2.56
CA HIS A 433 9.46 26.81 -1.53
C HIS A 433 10.17 28.16 -1.55
N ALA A 434 10.41 28.72 -2.75
CA ALA A 434 11.14 29.98 -2.90
C ALA A 434 10.26 31.23 -2.66
N LYS A 435 8.98 31.16 -3.00
CA LYS A 435 8.06 32.32 -3.03
C LYS A 435 7.14 32.41 -1.82
N ALA A 436 6.86 31.30 -1.12
CA ALA A 436 5.90 31.31 -0.02
C ALA A 436 6.38 32.18 1.16
N THR A 437 5.54 33.13 1.55
CA THR A 437 5.71 33.95 2.76
C THR A 437 4.59 33.67 3.75
N PHE A 438 4.89 33.75 5.05
CA PHE A 438 3.94 33.40 6.09
C PHE A 438 3.72 34.55 7.08
N GLN A 439 2.45 34.79 7.42
CA GLN A 439 2.04 35.72 8.47
C GLN A 439 1.47 34.93 9.65
N LYS A 440 1.92 35.27 10.86
CA LYS A 440 1.32 34.72 12.09
C LYS A 440 -0.07 35.31 12.29
N THR A 441 -1.05 34.45 12.56
CA THR A 441 -2.42 34.86 12.87
C THR A 441 -2.72 34.71 14.36
N THR A 442 -3.62 35.55 14.87
CA THR A 442 -4.21 35.41 16.20
C THR A 442 -5.35 34.37 16.18
N ALA A 443 -5.88 34.02 17.36
CA ALA A 443 -7.06 33.16 17.46
C ALA A 443 -8.29 33.77 16.76
N SER A 444 -8.47 35.09 16.85
CA SER A 444 -9.52 35.81 16.14
C SER A 444 -9.36 35.70 14.62
N GLY A 445 -8.13 35.85 14.10
CA GLY A 445 -7.88 35.67 12.67
C GLY A 445 -8.11 34.23 12.18
N ILE A 446 -7.91 33.21 13.04
CA ILE A 446 -8.29 31.81 12.71
C ILE A 446 -9.82 31.68 12.60
N LYS A 447 -10.57 32.32 13.50
CA LYS A 447 -12.04 32.29 13.46
C LYS A 447 -12.58 33.02 12.22
N GLU A 448 -11.99 34.16 11.88
CA GLU A 448 -12.25 34.91 10.64
C GLU A 448 -11.91 34.10 9.38
N SER A 449 -10.87 33.26 9.40
CA SER A 449 -10.49 32.45 8.24
C SER A 449 -11.48 31.33 7.91
N GLY A 450 -12.37 30.96 8.83
CA GLY A 450 -13.41 29.96 8.61
C GLY A 450 -14.72 30.57 8.12
N SER A 451 -15.72 29.76 7.79
CA SER A 451 -17.08 30.28 7.55
C SER A 451 -17.60 30.97 8.80
N HIS A 452 -18.03 32.22 8.68
CA HIS A 452 -18.62 33.00 9.77
C HIS A 452 -19.80 33.82 9.25
N SER A 453 -20.73 34.15 10.15
CA SER A 453 -21.94 34.94 9.85
C SER A 453 -22.90 34.29 8.84
N VAL A 454 -22.86 32.96 8.68
CA VAL A 454 -23.73 32.17 7.79
C VAL A 454 -24.11 30.84 8.41
N THR A 455 -25.24 30.28 7.98
CA THR A 455 -25.61 28.88 8.25
C THR A 455 -25.12 28.02 7.09
N THR A 456 -24.18 27.12 7.37
CA THR A 456 -23.66 26.17 6.37
C THR A 456 -24.56 24.93 6.31
N PHE A 457 -24.86 24.44 5.10
CA PHE A 457 -25.58 23.19 4.84
C PHE A 457 -24.63 22.00 4.75
#